data_AF-A0A343TJV7-F1
#
_entry.id   AF-A0A343TJV7-F1
#
_cell.length_a   1.000
_cell.length_b   1.000
_cell.length_c   1.000
_cell.angle_alpha   90.00
_cell.angle_beta   90.00
_cell.angle_gamma   90.00
#
_symmetry.space_group_name_H-M   'P 1'
#
loop_
_entity.id
_entity.type
_entity.pdbx_description
1 polymer ?
#
loop_
_entity_poly.entity_id
_entity_poly.type
_entity_poly.pdbx_seq_one_letter_code
_entity_poly.pdbx_strand_id
1 'polypeptide(L)'
;MATGSGSPLRTGVPRDHRASTHGNRSRILDLGGLNSSTRTFLSRVLVSRFFLAGRLRQRDGRSEGTRPLANLYLDEAHAIGDGQILLDLLAEGRAFDISVYLMSQLLEQFDEEAAAHIRGNVGTLLVGHADPPALEAVLDHQYDARTAARIAQSMPVGDWLVRIRAPREQAPIDPFVIAAPPLPVGHPDSPQREELSSGARAACERAVRECRERSRSRPWVVSTAVSETGTELSDAEIRRACRHTLWTSGTSLPGSVKYDAESDTVRCADDGSCGGSGETQFPPTFDGVWNAVSACSPEGAPSASDLPVVEIGLDVDPWAVKTAPVTVQQLMFLRLIERARRRAIDTRAWDIVTETMRPLRDATGCTAADETALEEQGLLALQSDLRGKYYHLTDDGTALLRKVRNGAPPPESKRGDPNESAAHIKGVEAVVRALQTLANADRSSVGGAIAQVERYWSPPDAQTRLDVVALDDDGSPVVTVEVERPTHDIQSGVPADYDAMAAVEPAAAVWVVTNRELGHRIVETLSGAGEGAGRLGLDVDAVRAATSPLDRYELDAPGCSAIRTLSSVSAELFERVLTADGG
;
A
#
# COMPACT_ATOMS: atom_id res chain seq x y z
N MET A 1 -15.65 34.64 -46.34
CA MET A 1 -15.53 33.78 -47.54
C MET A 1 -14.14 34.04 -48.10
N ALA A 2 -13.17 33.13 -47.93
CA ALA A 2 -12.82 32.03 -48.88
C ALA A 2 -12.32 32.58 -50.24
N THR A 3 -11.20 32.19 -50.88
CA THR A 3 -10.10 31.20 -50.64
C THR A 3 -8.94 31.52 -51.62
N GLY A 4 -7.68 31.10 -51.49
CA GLY A 4 -6.98 30.34 -50.44
C GLY A 4 -5.91 29.37 -50.97
N SER A 5 -4.60 29.72 -50.97
CA SER A 5 -3.49 28.86 -51.43
C SER A 5 -2.22 28.95 -50.55
N GLY A 6 -2.36 28.60 -49.27
CA GLY A 6 -1.23 28.44 -48.36
C GLY A 6 -0.44 27.16 -48.66
N SER A 7 0.87 27.29 -48.85
CA SER A 7 1.78 26.14 -49.03
C SER A 7 1.79 25.26 -47.77
N PRO A 8 1.62 23.93 -47.87
CA PRO A 8 1.57 23.08 -46.69
C PRO A 8 2.94 23.01 -46.00
N LEU A 9 2.93 23.33 -44.70
CA LEU A 9 4.06 23.14 -43.80
C LEU A 9 4.60 21.71 -43.94
N ARG A 10 5.90 21.58 -44.23
CA ARG A 10 6.62 20.32 -44.14
C ARG A 10 6.65 19.88 -42.66
N THR A 11 5.69 19.05 -42.27
CA THR A 11 5.71 18.34 -41.00
C THR A 11 6.91 17.39 -41.03
N GLY A 12 7.89 17.67 -40.16
CA GLY A 12 9.09 16.84 -40.00
C GLY A 12 8.73 15.52 -39.31
N VAL A 13 8.23 14.56 -40.07
CA VAL A 13 8.06 13.17 -39.61
C VAL A 13 9.40 12.69 -39.03
N PRO A 14 9.44 12.11 -37.83
CA PRO A 14 10.68 11.63 -37.23
C PRO A 14 11.44 10.70 -38.17
N ARG A 15 12.78 10.85 -38.23
CA ARG A 15 13.66 9.90 -38.93
C ARG A 15 13.65 8.55 -38.23
N ASP A 16 12.64 7.77 -38.58
CA ASP A 16 12.64 6.35 -38.85
C ASP A 16 13.76 5.51 -38.20
N HIS A 17 13.37 4.61 -37.29
CA HIS A 17 14.28 3.62 -36.71
C HIS A 17 14.95 2.73 -37.78
N ARG A 18 14.39 2.64 -39.01
CA ARG A 18 15.01 1.97 -40.18
C ARG A 18 16.43 2.45 -40.48
N ALA A 19 16.75 3.73 -40.27
CA ALA A 19 18.10 4.26 -40.57
C ALA A 19 19.18 3.79 -39.57
N SER A 20 18.79 2.99 -38.57
CA SER A 20 19.54 2.83 -37.32
C SER A 20 19.96 1.38 -37.04
N THR A 21 19.36 0.40 -37.74
CA THR A 21 19.63 -1.04 -37.67
C THR A 21 20.56 -1.56 -38.77
N HIS A 22 21.10 -0.67 -39.62
CA HIS A 22 22.08 -1.03 -40.65
C HIS A 22 23.51 -0.64 -40.23
N GLY A 23 24.27 -1.66 -39.81
CA GLY A 23 25.66 -1.60 -39.38
C GLY A 23 25.87 -2.31 -38.05
N ASN A 24 27.00 -3.02 -37.88
CA ASN A 24 27.36 -3.71 -36.63
C ASN A 24 27.54 -2.68 -35.50
N ARG A 25 26.47 -2.41 -34.75
CA ARG A 25 26.43 -1.40 -33.68
C ARG A 25 25.60 -1.92 -32.52
N SER A 26 26.27 -2.25 -31.42
CA SER A 26 25.59 -2.48 -30.13
C SER A 26 24.98 -1.18 -29.63
N ARG A 27 23.83 -1.28 -28.95
CA ARG A 27 23.16 -0.16 -28.28
C ARG A 27 22.77 -0.63 -26.90
N ILE A 28 23.21 0.10 -25.88
CA ILE A 28 22.80 -0.10 -24.50
C ILE A 28 21.81 1.01 -24.19
N LEU A 29 20.66 0.63 -23.64
CA LEU A 29 19.62 1.55 -23.18
C LEU A 29 19.59 1.45 -21.66
N ASP A 30 20.32 2.35 -21.01
CA ASP A 30 20.32 2.46 -19.55
C ASP A 30 19.00 3.06 -19.09
N LEU A 31 18.28 2.31 -18.25
CA LEU A 31 17.02 2.71 -17.62
C LEU A 31 17.17 2.83 -16.09
N GLY A 32 18.41 2.86 -15.58
CA GLY A 32 18.73 3.18 -14.20
C GLY A 32 18.36 4.63 -13.86
N GLY A 33 18.04 4.89 -12.58
CA GLY A 33 17.54 6.20 -12.13
C GLY A 33 16.11 6.53 -12.59
N LEU A 34 15.37 5.55 -13.13
CA LEU A 34 13.93 5.67 -13.37
C LEU A 34 13.15 4.87 -12.32
N ASN A 35 12.03 5.41 -11.85
CA ASN A 35 11.07 4.68 -11.01
C ASN A 35 10.50 3.45 -11.75
N SER A 36 9.99 2.48 -10.99
CA SER A 36 9.53 1.18 -11.49
C SER A 36 8.48 1.31 -12.60
N SER A 37 7.43 2.11 -12.39
CA SER A 37 6.37 2.36 -13.38
C SER A 37 6.92 2.95 -14.69
N THR A 38 7.75 3.99 -14.62
CA THR A 38 8.35 4.63 -15.80
C THR A 38 9.30 3.68 -16.53
N ARG A 39 10.10 2.90 -15.79
CA ARG A 39 11.00 1.88 -16.34
C ARG A 39 10.22 0.82 -17.10
N THR A 40 9.19 0.23 -16.48
CA THR A 40 8.31 -0.78 -17.10
C THR A 40 7.61 -0.23 -18.34
N PHE A 41 7.04 0.98 -18.26
CA PHE A 41 6.39 1.62 -19.40
C PHE A 41 7.37 1.86 -20.57
N LEU A 42 8.55 2.43 -20.31
CA LEU A 42 9.54 2.67 -21.36
C LEU A 42 10.10 1.36 -21.92
N SER A 43 10.35 0.35 -21.10
CA SER A 43 10.74 -0.99 -21.55
C SER A 43 9.70 -1.59 -22.50
N ARG A 44 8.41 -1.57 -22.13
CA ARG A 44 7.30 -2.00 -23.00
C ARG A 44 7.28 -1.21 -24.32
N VAL A 45 7.40 0.12 -24.28
CA VAL A 45 7.41 0.97 -25.50
C VAL A 45 8.61 0.66 -26.40
N LEU A 46 9.80 0.40 -25.83
CA LEU A 46 11.01 0.06 -26.56
C LEU A 46 10.91 -1.32 -27.22
N VAL A 47 10.44 -2.33 -26.48
CA VAL A 47 10.17 -3.69 -26.98
C VAL A 47 9.13 -3.65 -28.10
N SER A 48 8.02 -2.92 -27.91
CA SER A 48 7.00 -2.72 -28.95
C SER A 48 7.55 -2.10 -30.23
N ARG A 49 8.39 -1.07 -30.12
CA ARG A 49 9.02 -0.45 -31.29
C ARG A 49 10.02 -1.38 -31.97
N PHE A 50 10.73 -2.21 -31.21
CA PHE A 50 11.64 -3.21 -31.76
C PHE A 50 10.90 -4.30 -32.54
N PHE A 51 9.82 -4.86 -31.96
CA PHE A 51 8.96 -5.86 -32.61
C PHE A 51 8.32 -5.32 -33.89
N LEU A 52 7.69 -4.13 -33.83
CA LEU A 52 7.10 -3.47 -34.99
C LEU A 52 8.14 -3.19 -36.09
N ALA A 53 9.37 -2.80 -35.73
CA ALA A 53 10.45 -2.65 -36.70
C ALA A 53 10.82 -3.98 -37.36
N GLY A 54 10.85 -5.09 -36.62
CA GLY A 54 11.01 -6.45 -37.16
C GLY A 54 9.94 -6.80 -38.20
N ARG A 55 8.67 -6.66 -37.82
CA ARG A 55 7.52 -6.94 -38.71
C ARG A 55 7.50 -6.04 -39.95
N LEU A 56 7.91 -4.77 -39.82
CA LEU A 56 8.06 -3.86 -40.96
C LEU A 56 9.19 -4.29 -41.91
N ARG A 57 10.35 -4.77 -41.40
CA ARG A 57 11.43 -5.32 -42.25
C ARG A 57 10.91 -6.45 -43.13
N GLN A 58 10.05 -7.34 -42.61
CA GLN A 58 9.45 -8.44 -43.37
C GLN A 58 8.78 -7.93 -44.67
N ARG A 59 8.03 -6.83 -44.58
CA ARG A 59 7.28 -6.22 -45.70
C ARG A 59 8.16 -5.55 -46.78
N ASP A 60 9.44 -5.31 -46.51
CA ASP A 60 10.38 -4.68 -47.46
C ASP A 60 10.91 -5.65 -48.55
N GLY A 61 10.29 -6.84 -48.72
CA GLY A 61 10.42 -7.70 -49.91
C GLY A 61 11.76 -8.44 -50.11
N ARG A 62 12.78 -8.20 -49.27
CA ARG A 62 14.06 -8.94 -49.29
C ARG A 62 13.87 -10.36 -48.75
N SER A 63 14.45 -11.36 -49.41
CA SER A 63 14.40 -12.77 -49.01
C SER A 63 14.88 -13.02 -47.56
N GLU A 64 14.37 -14.07 -46.92
CA GLU A 64 14.87 -14.56 -45.63
C GLU A 64 16.39 -14.83 -45.69
N GLY A 65 17.09 -14.60 -44.58
CA GLY A 65 18.54 -14.83 -44.49
C GLY A 65 19.44 -13.80 -45.19
N THR A 66 18.92 -12.89 -46.03
CA THR A 66 19.74 -11.81 -46.65
C THR A 66 19.87 -10.57 -45.77
N ARG A 67 19.45 -10.64 -44.50
CA ARG A 67 19.33 -9.50 -43.60
C ARG A 67 20.18 -9.73 -42.35
N PRO A 68 20.81 -8.69 -41.77
CA PRO A 68 21.54 -8.85 -40.52
C PRO A 68 20.58 -9.21 -39.39
N LEU A 69 20.89 -10.26 -38.62
CA LEU A 69 20.14 -10.65 -37.43
C LEU A 69 20.06 -9.48 -36.43
N ALA A 70 18.87 -9.16 -35.95
CA ALA A 70 18.68 -8.16 -34.91
C ALA A 70 18.56 -8.85 -33.54
N ASN A 71 19.55 -8.65 -32.68
CA ASN A 71 19.56 -9.22 -31.33
C ASN A 71 18.95 -8.23 -30.32
N LEU A 72 17.98 -8.67 -29.55
CA LEU A 72 17.41 -7.97 -28.41
C LEU A 72 17.84 -8.69 -27.12
N TYR A 73 18.50 -7.97 -26.23
CA TYR A 73 18.85 -8.46 -24.89
C TYR A 73 17.98 -7.71 -23.89
N LEU A 74 17.19 -8.44 -23.10
CA LEU A 74 16.30 -7.91 -22.08
C LEU A 74 16.78 -8.37 -20.71
N ASP A 75 17.29 -7.40 -19.95
CA ASP A 75 17.63 -7.55 -18.54
C ASP A 75 16.38 -7.30 -17.67
N GLU A 76 16.28 -8.02 -16.55
CA GLU A 76 15.06 -8.12 -15.72
C GLU A 76 13.77 -8.33 -16.53
N ALA A 77 13.81 -9.29 -17.47
CA ALA A 77 12.77 -9.51 -18.47
C ALA A 77 11.38 -9.83 -17.89
N HIS A 78 11.31 -10.32 -16.64
CA HIS A 78 10.05 -10.55 -15.93
C HIS A 78 9.21 -9.27 -15.73
N ALA A 79 9.84 -8.08 -15.70
CA ALA A 79 9.14 -6.80 -15.64
C ALA A 79 8.33 -6.48 -16.92
N ILE A 80 8.47 -7.29 -17.96
CA ILE A 80 7.73 -7.27 -19.23
C ILE A 80 6.99 -8.61 -19.45
N GLY A 81 7.03 -9.52 -18.47
CA GLY A 81 6.58 -10.91 -18.56
C GLY A 81 5.10 -11.06 -18.89
N ASP A 82 4.28 -10.20 -18.29
CA ASP A 82 2.82 -10.09 -18.45
C ASP A 82 2.36 -9.47 -19.78
N GLY A 83 3.31 -9.05 -20.62
CA GLY A 83 3.00 -8.45 -21.91
C GLY A 83 2.80 -9.50 -22.98
N GLN A 84 1.61 -9.56 -23.59
CA GLN A 84 1.32 -10.30 -24.84
C GLN A 84 2.44 -10.16 -25.88
N ILE A 85 3.08 -8.99 -25.96
CA ILE A 85 4.15 -8.73 -26.93
C ILE A 85 5.45 -9.50 -26.68
N LEU A 86 5.71 -9.95 -25.45
CA LEU A 86 6.82 -10.86 -25.15
C LEU A 86 6.51 -12.25 -25.71
N LEU A 87 5.27 -12.72 -25.55
CA LEU A 87 4.78 -13.98 -26.13
C LEU A 87 4.85 -13.92 -27.66
N ASP A 88 4.35 -12.83 -28.27
CA ASP A 88 4.44 -12.58 -29.72
C ASP A 88 5.90 -12.59 -30.20
N LEU A 89 6.84 -12.00 -29.45
CA LEU A 89 8.27 -12.02 -29.76
C LEU A 89 8.88 -13.43 -29.68
N LEU A 90 8.49 -14.22 -28.68
CA LEU A 90 8.96 -15.61 -28.51
C LEU A 90 8.40 -16.55 -29.59
N ALA A 91 7.15 -16.33 -30.02
CA ALA A 91 6.48 -17.12 -31.05
C ALA A 91 6.90 -16.71 -32.48
N GLU A 92 6.84 -15.41 -32.81
CA GLU A 92 7.01 -14.91 -34.18
C GLU A 92 8.41 -14.37 -34.48
N GLY A 93 9.25 -14.07 -33.48
CA GLY A 93 10.52 -13.35 -33.68
C GLY A 93 11.46 -13.96 -34.73
N ARG A 94 11.45 -15.28 -34.87
CA ARG A 94 12.23 -16.02 -35.90
C ARG A 94 11.84 -15.62 -37.33
N ALA A 95 10.57 -15.32 -37.60
CA ALA A 95 10.08 -14.89 -38.91
C ALA A 95 10.47 -13.44 -39.29
N PHE A 96 11.10 -12.71 -38.36
CA PHE A 96 11.46 -11.30 -38.50
C PHE A 96 12.99 -11.05 -38.52
N ASP A 97 13.79 -12.12 -38.61
CA ASP A 97 15.24 -12.11 -38.37
C ASP A 97 15.58 -11.39 -37.05
N ILE A 98 14.87 -11.76 -35.98
CA ILE A 98 15.09 -11.31 -34.60
C ILE A 98 15.53 -12.50 -33.74
N SER A 99 16.56 -12.28 -32.91
CA SER A 99 16.89 -13.13 -31.77
C SER A 99 16.58 -12.38 -30.48
N VAL A 100 16.01 -13.06 -29.50
CA VAL A 100 15.66 -12.50 -28.18
C VAL A 100 16.39 -13.28 -27.11
N TYR A 101 17.09 -12.56 -26.23
CA TYR A 101 17.76 -13.07 -25.05
C TYR A 101 17.05 -12.48 -23.83
N LEU A 102 16.47 -13.35 -23.00
CA LEU A 102 15.79 -12.97 -21.76
C LEU A 102 16.70 -13.29 -20.59
N MET A 103 16.85 -12.35 -19.67
CA MET A 103 17.66 -12.47 -18.47
C MET A 103 16.76 -12.10 -17.27
N SER A 104 16.73 -12.96 -16.26
CA SER A 104 15.93 -12.81 -15.03
C SER A 104 16.57 -13.62 -13.92
N GLN A 105 16.22 -13.33 -12.67
CA GLN A 105 16.79 -14.01 -11.51
C GLN A 105 16.14 -15.37 -11.24
N LEU A 106 14.82 -15.46 -11.38
CA LEU A 106 14.03 -16.68 -11.20
C LEU A 106 12.96 -16.80 -12.30
N LEU A 107 12.68 -18.03 -12.74
CA LEU A 107 11.61 -18.34 -13.69
C LEU A 107 10.21 -18.09 -13.10
N GLU A 108 10.05 -18.24 -11.79
CA GLU A 108 8.80 -17.95 -11.06
C GLU A 108 8.39 -16.46 -11.07
N GLN A 109 9.26 -15.56 -11.51
CA GLN A 109 8.92 -14.14 -11.67
C GLN A 109 8.07 -13.88 -12.93
N PHE A 110 8.02 -14.83 -13.86
CA PHE A 110 7.11 -14.79 -15.01
C PHE A 110 5.76 -15.39 -14.64
N ASP A 111 4.70 -14.94 -15.30
CA ASP A 111 3.40 -15.62 -15.20
C ASP A 111 3.46 -17.04 -15.82
N GLU A 112 2.42 -17.84 -15.55
CA GLU A 112 2.37 -19.24 -15.97
C GLU A 112 2.46 -19.41 -17.50
N GLU A 113 1.89 -18.49 -18.27
CA GLU A 113 1.89 -18.53 -19.74
C GLU A 113 3.28 -18.21 -20.31
N ALA A 114 3.92 -17.14 -19.83
CA ALA A 114 5.27 -16.77 -20.20
C ALA A 114 6.29 -17.83 -19.74
N ALA A 115 6.15 -18.38 -18.54
CA ALA A 115 6.99 -19.49 -18.06
C ALA A 115 6.80 -20.76 -18.92
N ALA A 116 5.58 -21.09 -19.34
CA ALA A 116 5.34 -22.19 -20.28
C ALA A 116 5.96 -21.92 -21.67
N HIS A 117 5.84 -20.70 -22.19
CA HIS A 117 6.46 -20.29 -23.45
C HIS A 117 8.00 -20.30 -23.39
N ILE A 118 8.60 -19.91 -22.26
CA ILE A 118 10.05 -20.00 -22.03
C ILE A 118 10.49 -21.47 -22.04
N ARG A 119 9.78 -22.35 -21.33
CA ARG A 119 10.06 -23.80 -21.32
C ARG A 119 9.99 -24.43 -22.72
N GLY A 120 8.93 -24.15 -23.48
CA GLY A 120 8.63 -24.80 -24.76
C GLY A 120 9.23 -24.17 -26.02
N ASN A 121 9.30 -22.83 -26.12
CA ASN A 121 9.63 -22.13 -27.37
C ASN A 121 11.06 -21.59 -27.43
N VAL A 122 11.70 -21.36 -26.29
CA VAL A 122 13.10 -20.90 -26.23
C VAL A 122 14.05 -22.04 -26.63
N GLY A 123 14.88 -21.76 -27.64
CA GLY A 123 15.82 -22.73 -28.21
C GLY A 123 17.05 -22.99 -27.36
N THR A 124 17.43 -22.06 -26.48
CA THR A 124 18.62 -22.16 -25.64
C THR A 124 18.31 -21.65 -24.24
N LEU A 125 18.52 -22.47 -23.21
CA LEU A 125 18.41 -22.06 -21.81
C LEU A 125 19.80 -22.15 -21.16
N LEU A 126 20.14 -21.15 -20.33
CA LEU A 126 21.31 -21.14 -19.46
C LEU A 126 20.79 -20.88 -18.05
N VAL A 127 21.04 -21.81 -17.12
CA VAL A 127 20.42 -21.80 -15.79
C VAL A 127 21.48 -22.00 -14.70
N GLY A 128 21.46 -21.14 -13.68
CA GLY A 128 22.33 -21.24 -12.50
C GLY A 128 21.71 -22.09 -11.39
N HIS A 129 22.48 -22.34 -10.32
CA HIS A 129 22.09 -23.26 -9.23
C HIS A 129 20.89 -22.79 -8.39
N ALA A 130 20.49 -21.52 -8.47
CA ALA A 130 19.52 -20.89 -7.55
C ALA A 130 18.04 -21.00 -7.96
N ASP A 131 17.72 -21.62 -9.09
CA ASP A 131 16.36 -21.64 -9.67
C ASP A 131 15.90 -23.09 -9.98
N PRO A 132 15.23 -23.77 -9.03
CA PRO A 132 14.78 -25.15 -9.22
C PRO A 132 13.79 -25.34 -10.38
N PRO A 133 12.77 -24.48 -10.59
CA PRO A 133 11.89 -24.56 -11.76
C PRO A 133 12.62 -24.38 -13.10
N ALA A 134 13.65 -23.53 -13.18
CA ALA A 134 14.46 -23.42 -14.40
C ALA A 134 15.39 -24.63 -14.61
N LEU A 135 15.91 -25.24 -13.52
CA LEU A 135 16.68 -26.48 -13.60
C LEU A 135 15.79 -27.64 -14.09
N GLU A 136 14.56 -27.73 -13.59
CA GLU A 136 13.53 -28.65 -14.10
C GLU A 136 13.26 -28.37 -15.59
N ALA A 137 13.01 -27.12 -15.99
CA ALA A 137 12.81 -26.74 -17.40
C ALA A 137 13.94 -27.16 -18.35
N VAL A 138 15.18 -27.25 -17.86
CA VAL A 138 16.32 -27.73 -18.63
C VAL A 138 16.36 -29.26 -18.77
N LEU A 139 15.87 -29.99 -17.77
CA LEU A 139 16.07 -31.44 -17.58
C LEU A 139 14.83 -32.30 -17.90
N ASP A 140 13.63 -31.76 -17.69
CA ASP A 140 12.31 -32.44 -17.67
C ASP A 140 11.98 -33.28 -18.93
N HIS A 141 12.54 -32.93 -20.09
CA HIS A 141 12.24 -33.63 -21.34
C HIS A 141 13.24 -34.76 -21.69
N GLN A 142 14.31 -34.95 -20.90
CA GLN A 142 15.37 -35.93 -21.22
C GLN A 142 15.72 -36.89 -20.06
N TYR A 143 15.40 -36.53 -18.80
CA TYR A 143 15.78 -37.34 -17.63
C TYR A 143 14.62 -37.56 -16.66
N ASP A 144 14.64 -38.69 -15.95
CA ASP A 144 13.76 -38.89 -14.80
C ASP A 144 14.08 -37.91 -13.65
N ALA A 145 13.10 -37.62 -12.79
CA ALA A 145 13.24 -36.66 -11.70
C ALA A 145 14.41 -36.95 -10.73
N ARG A 146 14.81 -38.22 -10.51
CA ARG A 146 15.94 -38.56 -9.64
C ARG A 146 17.28 -38.31 -10.32
N THR A 147 17.33 -38.48 -11.64
CA THR A 147 18.51 -38.20 -12.46
C THR A 147 18.67 -36.69 -12.65
N ALA A 148 17.58 -35.97 -12.93
CA ALA A 148 17.55 -34.50 -12.96
C ALA A 148 18.03 -33.89 -11.63
N ALA A 149 17.49 -34.34 -10.49
CA ALA A 149 17.90 -33.86 -9.17
C ALA A 149 19.40 -34.10 -8.88
N ARG A 150 19.96 -35.24 -9.31
CA ARG A 150 21.41 -35.51 -9.18
C ARG A 150 22.26 -34.58 -10.04
N ILE A 151 21.84 -34.30 -11.27
CA ILE A 151 22.55 -33.36 -12.16
C ILE A 151 22.57 -31.96 -11.51
N ALA A 152 21.40 -31.46 -11.08
CA ALA A 152 21.28 -30.17 -10.39
C ALA A 152 22.16 -30.07 -9.11
N GLN A 153 22.17 -31.11 -8.28
CA GLN A 153 22.99 -31.19 -7.07
C GLN A 153 24.51 -31.29 -7.36
N SER A 154 24.90 -31.81 -8.53
CA SER A 154 26.30 -31.97 -8.92
C SER A 154 26.93 -30.71 -9.54
N MET A 155 26.11 -29.71 -9.89
CA MET A 155 26.59 -28.50 -10.55
C MET A 155 27.30 -27.55 -9.55
N PRO A 156 28.53 -27.10 -9.85
CA PRO A 156 29.23 -26.11 -9.01
C PRO A 156 28.46 -24.78 -8.90
N VAL A 157 28.57 -24.14 -7.74
CA VAL A 157 28.01 -22.80 -7.54
C VAL A 157 28.77 -21.79 -8.41
N GLY A 158 28.04 -21.10 -9.29
CA GLY A 158 28.60 -20.15 -10.26
C GLY A 158 28.69 -20.71 -11.69
N ASP A 159 28.58 -22.03 -11.86
CA ASP A 159 28.49 -22.66 -13.18
C ASP A 159 27.04 -22.64 -13.70
N TRP A 160 26.90 -22.85 -15.01
CA TRP A 160 25.62 -22.77 -15.72
C TRP A 160 25.30 -24.08 -16.42
N LEU A 161 24.10 -24.61 -16.20
CA LEU A 161 23.56 -25.73 -16.96
C LEU A 161 22.95 -25.20 -18.25
N VAL A 162 23.36 -25.77 -19.38
CA VAL A 162 22.99 -25.30 -20.72
C VAL A 162 22.14 -26.35 -21.44
N ARG A 163 20.94 -25.95 -21.86
CA ARG A 163 20.13 -26.70 -22.85
C ARG A 163 20.22 -26.00 -24.19
N ILE A 164 20.57 -26.71 -25.26
CA ILE A 164 20.45 -26.23 -26.64
C ILE A 164 19.54 -27.15 -27.45
N ARG A 165 18.62 -26.57 -28.22
CA ARG A 165 17.78 -27.30 -29.16
C ARG A 165 18.65 -27.78 -30.32
N ALA A 166 18.66 -29.10 -30.53
CA ALA A 166 19.30 -29.71 -31.70
C ALA A 166 18.76 -29.11 -33.01
N PRO A 167 19.58 -29.01 -34.07
CA PRO A 167 19.09 -28.69 -35.40
C PRO A 167 17.99 -29.66 -35.85
N ARG A 168 17.16 -29.24 -36.81
CA ARG A 168 16.15 -30.13 -37.41
C ARG A 168 16.82 -31.41 -37.93
N GLU A 169 16.15 -32.54 -37.71
CA GLU A 169 16.58 -33.88 -38.17
C GLU A 169 17.88 -34.39 -37.51
N GLN A 170 18.32 -33.81 -36.39
CA GLN A 170 19.43 -34.30 -35.57
C GLN A 170 18.94 -34.82 -34.21
N ALA A 171 19.73 -35.70 -33.60
CA ALA A 171 19.44 -36.20 -32.25
C ALA A 171 19.46 -35.04 -31.22
N PRO A 172 18.64 -35.11 -30.15
CA PRO A 172 18.73 -34.18 -29.03
C PRO A 172 20.16 -34.09 -28.50
N ILE A 173 20.55 -32.89 -28.06
CA ILE A 173 21.83 -32.66 -27.40
C ILE A 173 21.58 -32.74 -25.90
N ASP A 174 22.33 -33.62 -25.22
CA ASP A 174 22.33 -33.70 -23.75
C ASP A 174 22.71 -32.33 -23.15
N PRO A 175 22.01 -31.86 -22.10
CA PRO A 175 22.42 -30.68 -21.36
C PRO A 175 23.84 -30.82 -20.79
N PHE A 176 24.62 -29.74 -20.83
CA PHE A 176 26.00 -29.72 -20.36
C PHE A 176 26.26 -28.52 -19.47
N VAL A 177 27.23 -28.63 -18.57
CA VAL A 177 27.64 -27.55 -17.66
C VAL A 177 28.74 -26.73 -18.33
N ILE A 178 28.65 -25.40 -18.24
CA ILE A 178 29.74 -24.48 -18.57
C ILE A 178 30.15 -23.68 -17.34
N ALA A 179 31.46 -23.49 -17.18
CA ALA A 179 31.99 -22.60 -16.16
C ALA A 179 31.69 -21.14 -16.52
N ALA A 180 31.39 -20.31 -15.52
CA ALA A 180 31.30 -18.87 -15.73
C ALA A 180 32.64 -18.30 -16.22
N PRO A 181 32.64 -17.36 -17.18
CA PRO A 181 33.85 -16.66 -17.56
C PRO A 181 34.39 -15.84 -16.38
N PRO A 182 35.72 -15.63 -16.26
CA PRO A 182 36.29 -14.82 -15.20
C PRO A 182 35.75 -13.38 -15.26
N LEU A 183 35.45 -12.81 -14.10
CA LEU A 183 34.91 -11.46 -13.99
C LEU A 183 35.90 -10.43 -14.58
N PRO A 184 35.43 -9.46 -15.39
CA PRO A 184 36.30 -8.51 -16.06
C PRO A 184 36.99 -7.57 -15.05
N VAL A 185 38.20 -7.13 -15.42
CA VAL A 185 39.00 -6.15 -14.65
C VAL A 185 38.16 -4.90 -14.35
N GLY A 186 38.06 -4.54 -13.08
CA GLY A 186 37.23 -3.41 -12.61
C GLY A 186 35.79 -3.76 -12.21
N HIS A 187 35.34 -5.01 -12.37
CA HIS A 187 34.06 -5.46 -11.80
C HIS A 187 34.11 -5.37 -10.25
N PRO A 188 33.01 -5.00 -9.55
CA PRO A 188 33.00 -4.87 -8.08
C PRO A 188 33.51 -6.11 -7.33
N ASP A 189 33.12 -7.29 -7.81
CA ASP A 189 33.46 -8.59 -7.22
C ASP A 189 34.66 -9.29 -7.90
N SER A 190 35.32 -8.64 -8.87
CA SER A 190 36.55 -9.18 -9.45
C SER A 190 37.72 -8.98 -8.46
N PRO A 191 38.57 -10.00 -8.23
CA PRO A 191 39.80 -9.80 -7.47
C PRO A 191 40.76 -8.80 -8.17
N GLN A 192 40.62 -8.60 -9.48
CA GLN A 192 41.33 -7.58 -10.27
C GLN A 192 40.61 -6.21 -10.31
N ARG A 193 39.66 -5.93 -9.40
CA ARG A 193 38.94 -4.64 -9.35
C ARG A 193 39.87 -3.42 -9.35
N GLU A 194 40.95 -3.49 -8.58
CA GLU A 194 41.89 -2.38 -8.41
C GLU A 194 42.86 -2.22 -9.57
N GLU A 195 43.04 -3.25 -10.40
CA GLU A 195 43.95 -3.25 -11.57
C GLU A 195 43.43 -2.38 -12.73
N LEU A 196 42.16 -1.96 -12.69
CA LEU A 196 41.61 -1.02 -13.67
C LEU A 196 42.28 0.36 -13.54
N SER A 197 43.25 0.64 -14.41
CA SER A 197 44.06 1.86 -14.34
C SER A 197 43.23 3.15 -14.30
N SER A 198 43.74 4.16 -13.59
CA SER A 198 43.14 5.50 -13.53
C SER A 198 42.93 6.13 -14.92
N GLY A 199 43.85 5.87 -15.86
CA GLY A 199 43.71 6.27 -17.26
C GLY A 199 42.53 5.61 -17.97
N ALA A 200 42.29 4.31 -17.75
CA ALA A 200 41.14 3.60 -18.30
C ALA A 200 39.81 4.10 -17.71
N ARG A 201 39.75 4.34 -16.39
CA ARG A 201 38.57 4.94 -15.72
C ARG A 201 38.26 6.32 -16.30
N ALA A 202 39.25 7.21 -16.35
CA ALA A 202 39.11 8.56 -16.90
C ALA A 202 38.76 8.58 -18.41
N ALA A 203 39.19 7.58 -19.18
CA ALA A 203 38.79 7.41 -20.58
C ALA A 203 37.31 6.97 -20.71
N CYS A 204 36.87 6.03 -19.86
CA CYS A 204 35.47 5.58 -19.81
C CYS A 204 34.52 6.72 -19.41
N GLU A 205 34.81 7.42 -18.31
CA GLU A 205 34.04 8.58 -17.85
C GLU A 205 33.93 9.67 -18.93
N ARG A 206 35.02 9.92 -19.66
CA ARG A 206 35.03 10.87 -20.79
C ARG A 206 34.16 10.39 -21.93
N ALA A 207 34.26 9.13 -22.34
CA ALA A 207 33.41 8.56 -23.39
C ALA A 207 31.92 8.60 -23.03
N VAL A 208 31.56 8.32 -21.77
CA VAL A 208 30.19 8.47 -21.25
C VAL A 208 29.73 9.93 -21.31
N ARG A 209 30.57 10.87 -20.89
CA ARG A 209 30.29 12.31 -20.93
C ARG A 209 30.08 12.82 -22.36
N GLU A 210 30.99 12.51 -23.28
CA GLU A 210 30.89 12.80 -24.72
C GLU A 210 29.66 12.15 -25.36
N CYS A 211 29.22 10.99 -24.88
CA CYS A 211 27.98 10.35 -25.32
C CYS A 211 26.74 11.11 -24.83
N ARG A 212 26.72 11.54 -23.57
CA ARG A 212 25.65 12.36 -22.98
C ARG A 212 25.54 13.72 -23.67
N GLU A 213 26.64 14.44 -23.86
CA GLU A 213 26.69 15.74 -24.54
C GLU A 213 26.19 15.66 -25.99
N ARG A 214 26.70 14.69 -26.77
CA ARG A 214 26.29 14.40 -28.15
C ARG A 214 24.84 13.89 -28.29
N SER A 215 24.25 13.41 -27.20
CA SER A 215 22.84 13.04 -27.16
C SER A 215 21.96 14.25 -26.82
N ARG A 216 22.36 15.06 -25.83
CA ARG A 216 21.71 16.33 -25.46
C ARG A 216 21.68 17.35 -26.60
N SER A 217 22.71 17.39 -27.45
CA SER A 217 22.78 18.31 -28.60
C SER A 217 21.91 17.92 -29.81
N ARG A 218 21.11 16.85 -29.72
CA ARG A 218 20.22 16.42 -30.82
C ARG A 218 18.92 17.22 -30.79
N PRO A 219 18.47 17.79 -31.93
CA PRO A 219 17.31 18.70 -31.97
C PRO A 219 15.94 18.03 -31.69
N TRP A 220 15.91 16.71 -31.52
CA TRP A 220 14.73 15.92 -31.15
C TRP A 220 14.82 15.31 -29.75
N VAL A 221 15.97 15.46 -29.07
CA VAL A 221 16.06 15.17 -27.63
C VAL A 221 15.50 16.39 -26.93
N VAL A 222 14.20 16.36 -26.67
CA VAL A 222 13.57 17.29 -25.74
C VAL A 222 14.17 16.97 -24.38
N SER A 223 14.90 17.92 -23.81
CA SER A 223 15.19 17.90 -22.38
C SER A 223 13.88 18.23 -21.66
N THR A 224 12.99 17.24 -21.56
CA THR A 224 12.08 17.23 -20.42
C THR A 224 12.98 17.20 -19.20
N ALA A 225 13.01 18.31 -18.47
CA ALA A 225 13.12 18.18 -17.03
C ALA A 225 11.96 17.26 -16.62
N VAL A 226 12.26 15.98 -16.40
CA VAL A 226 11.55 15.25 -15.34
C VAL A 226 11.72 16.17 -14.15
N SER A 227 10.62 16.75 -13.67
CA SER A 227 10.69 17.99 -12.90
C SER A 227 11.63 17.81 -11.70
N GLU A 228 12.83 18.40 -11.77
CA GLU A 228 13.87 18.35 -10.72
C GLU A 228 13.45 19.18 -9.48
N THR A 229 12.14 19.43 -9.34
CA THR A 229 11.45 19.78 -8.09
C THR A 229 11.34 18.59 -7.14
N GLY A 230 11.54 17.37 -7.63
CA GLY A 230 11.75 16.19 -6.78
C GLY A 230 13.22 15.79 -6.75
N THR A 231 13.97 16.29 -5.76
CA THR A 231 15.22 15.64 -5.35
C THR A 231 14.89 14.20 -4.96
N GLU A 232 15.53 13.20 -5.58
CA GLU A 232 15.40 11.83 -5.07
C GLU A 232 15.91 11.81 -3.62
N LEU A 233 15.02 11.53 -2.67
CA LEU A 233 15.35 11.52 -1.26
C LEU A 233 16.49 10.52 -1.01
N SER A 234 17.51 10.98 -0.29
CA SER A 234 18.60 10.12 0.17
C SER A 234 18.08 9.04 1.11
N ASP A 235 18.87 7.98 1.30
CA ASP A 235 18.49 6.90 2.21
C ASP A 235 18.27 7.39 3.65
N ALA A 236 18.98 8.44 4.07
CA ALA A 236 18.78 9.10 5.36
C ALA A 236 17.44 9.84 5.44
N GLU A 237 17.07 10.59 4.40
CA GLU A 237 15.79 11.29 4.32
C GLU A 237 14.61 10.31 4.24
N ILE A 238 14.74 9.20 3.53
CA ILE A 238 13.71 8.14 3.49
C ILE A 238 13.54 7.49 4.87
N ARG A 239 14.64 7.16 5.57
CA ARG A 239 14.55 6.61 6.95
C ARG A 239 13.88 7.59 7.90
N ARG A 240 14.19 8.89 7.80
CA ARG A 240 13.52 9.96 8.54
C ARG A 240 12.03 10.03 8.23
N ALA A 241 11.68 10.03 6.94
CA ALA A 241 10.30 10.07 6.47
C ALA A 241 9.45 8.90 6.97
N CYS A 242 10.04 7.70 7.03
CA CYS A 242 9.35 6.52 7.54
C CYS A 242 9.28 6.49 9.08
N ARG A 243 10.05 7.30 9.81
CA ARG A 243 9.91 7.48 11.27
C ARG A 243 8.80 8.45 11.64
N HIS A 244 8.83 9.68 11.11
CA HIS A 244 7.96 10.77 11.57
C HIS A 244 7.62 11.80 10.48
N THR A 245 6.66 12.67 10.78
CA THR A 245 6.10 13.70 9.89
C THR A 245 6.77 15.07 10.00
N LEU A 246 7.45 15.38 11.12
CA LEU A 246 7.97 16.73 11.47
C LEU A 246 8.85 17.44 10.43
N TRP A 247 9.40 16.71 9.46
CA TRP A 247 10.21 17.24 8.37
C TRP A 247 9.36 17.65 7.14
N THR A 248 8.08 17.29 7.10
CA THR A 248 7.17 17.61 5.99
C THR A 248 6.63 19.03 6.11
N SER A 249 6.37 19.66 4.97
CA SER A 249 5.77 21.00 4.91
C SER A 249 4.31 21.07 5.39
N GLY A 250 3.65 19.92 5.57
CA GLY A 250 2.28 19.82 6.07
C GLY A 250 2.17 19.70 7.59
N THR A 251 3.27 19.43 8.28
CA THR A 251 3.32 19.37 9.75
C THR A 251 3.58 20.75 10.34
N SER A 252 2.56 21.34 10.96
CA SER A 252 2.73 22.55 11.76
C SER A 252 3.11 22.19 13.20
N LEU A 253 4.12 22.86 13.74
CA LEU A 253 4.49 22.82 15.16
C LEU A 253 4.04 24.12 15.85
N PRO A 254 3.69 24.09 17.16
CA PRO A 254 3.48 25.31 17.94
C PRO A 254 4.70 26.22 17.90
N GLY A 255 4.49 27.54 17.82
CA GLY A 255 5.57 28.51 17.65
C GLY A 255 6.60 28.57 18.80
N SER A 256 6.32 27.91 19.93
CA SER A 256 7.27 27.75 21.04
C SER A 256 8.33 26.66 20.81
N VAL A 257 8.17 25.80 19.79
CA VAL A 257 9.10 24.72 19.45
C VAL A 257 9.45 24.67 17.95
N LYS A 258 10.62 24.13 17.62
CA LYS A 258 11.11 23.92 16.26
C LYS A 258 11.67 22.50 16.10
N TYR A 259 11.48 21.90 14.93
CA TYR A 259 12.17 20.66 14.55
C TYR A 259 13.52 21.00 13.90
N ASP A 260 14.59 20.35 14.38
CA ASP A 260 15.93 20.45 13.81
C ASP A 260 16.24 19.21 12.95
N ALA A 261 16.31 19.43 11.64
CA ALA A 261 16.62 18.40 10.66
C ALA A 261 18.10 17.97 10.62
N GLU A 262 19.03 18.68 11.29
CA GLU A 262 20.42 18.22 11.39
C GLU A 262 20.57 17.16 12.48
N SER A 263 20.05 17.40 13.69
CA SER A 263 20.11 16.44 14.79
C SER A 263 18.95 15.43 14.83
N ASP A 264 17.90 15.63 14.03
CA ASP A 264 16.67 14.83 14.06
C ASP A 264 15.88 14.96 15.39
N THR A 265 15.89 16.15 15.99
CA THR A 265 15.29 16.43 17.33
C THR A 265 14.31 17.60 17.32
N VAL A 266 13.48 17.68 18.35
CA VAL A 266 12.64 18.85 18.66
C VAL A 266 13.30 19.68 19.74
N ARG A 267 13.25 21.01 19.60
CA ARG A 267 13.89 22.00 20.51
C ARG A 267 12.93 23.17 20.78
N CYS A 268 13.11 23.93 21.86
CA CYS A 268 12.40 25.22 21.99
C CYS A 268 12.80 26.17 20.84
N ALA A 269 11.87 27.03 20.41
CA ALA A 269 12.09 27.96 19.31
C ALA A 269 13.05 29.09 19.71
N ASP A 270 12.89 29.63 20.92
CA ASP A 270 13.76 30.65 21.50
C ASP A 270 14.84 30.01 22.38
N ASP A 271 16.11 30.30 22.07
CA ASP A 271 17.29 29.66 22.70
C ASP A 271 17.58 30.18 24.15
N GLY A 272 16.55 30.65 24.87
CA GLY A 272 16.68 31.22 26.22
C GLY A 272 15.39 31.51 27.00
N SER A 273 14.20 31.10 26.52
CA SER A 273 12.94 31.31 27.25
C SER A 273 12.64 30.20 28.28
N CYS A 274 13.06 28.97 27.99
CA CYS A 274 13.06 27.87 28.97
C CYS A 274 14.24 28.04 29.95
N GLY A 275 13.94 28.30 31.24
CA GLY A 275 14.89 28.70 32.28
C GLY A 275 15.93 27.67 32.75
N GLY A 276 16.27 26.68 31.93
CA GLY A 276 17.33 25.70 32.18
C GLY A 276 17.91 25.22 30.85
N SER A 277 19.23 25.38 30.69
CA SER A 277 20.08 24.86 29.58
C SER A 277 19.42 24.80 28.19
N GLY A 278 19.81 25.72 27.30
CA GLY A 278 19.43 25.77 25.87
C GLY A 278 19.93 24.61 25.00
N GLU A 279 20.11 23.43 25.59
CA GLU A 279 20.56 22.18 24.97
C GLU A 279 19.51 21.05 25.12
N THR A 280 18.31 21.35 25.63
CA THR A 280 17.26 20.34 25.86
C THR A 280 16.67 19.87 24.52
N GLN A 281 17.21 18.77 24.01
CA GLN A 281 16.75 18.09 22.80
C GLN A 281 15.71 17.01 23.16
N PHE A 282 14.60 17.00 22.43
CA PHE A 282 13.53 16.01 22.59
C PHE A 282 13.45 15.10 21.35
N PRO A 283 13.09 13.81 21.51
CA PRO A 283 12.95 12.90 20.38
C PRO A 283 11.82 13.32 19.43
N PRO A 284 11.86 12.96 18.14
CA PRO A 284 10.81 13.28 17.17
C PRO A 284 9.62 12.30 17.29
N THR A 285 9.02 12.26 18.48
CA THR A 285 7.86 11.46 18.88
C THR A 285 6.76 12.38 19.40
N PHE A 286 5.54 11.88 19.57
CA PHE A 286 4.46 12.70 20.13
C PHE A 286 4.82 13.21 21.55
N ASP A 287 5.28 12.32 22.43
CA ASP A 287 5.68 12.71 23.79
C ASP A 287 6.89 13.66 23.79
N GLY A 288 7.80 13.53 22.82
CA GLY A 288 8.91 14.47 22.64
C GLY A 288 8.43 15.88 22.32
N VAL A 289 7.47 16.03 21.40
CA VAL A 289 6.84 17.33 21.09
C VAL A 289 6.04 17.84 22.31
N TRP A 290 5.25 16.99 22.95
CA TRP A 290 4.47 17.35 24.15
C TRP A 290 5.38 17.90 25.26
N ASN A 291 6.48 17.20 25.55
CA ASN A 291 7.43 17.59 26.58
C ASN A 291 8.19 18.87 26.21
N ALA A 292 8.56 19.04 24.93
CA ALA A 292 9.16 20.27 24.44
C ALA A 292 8.21 21.46 24.65
N VAL A 293 6.97 21.38 24.16
CA VAL A 293 5.99 22.47 24.30
C VAL A 293 5.69 22.77 25.77
N SER A 294 5.54 21.74 26.61
CA SER A 294 5.34 21.91 28.05
C SER A 294 6.52 22.60 28.74
N ALA A 295 7.76 22.32 28.32
CA ALA A 295 8.96 22.97 28.86
C ALA A 295 9.08 24.45 28.43
N CYS A 296 8.63 24.79 27.22
CA CYS A 296 8.61 26.17 26.72
C CYS A 296 7.30 26.94 27.11
N SER A 297 6.39 26.37 27.90
CA SER A 297 5.10 26.99 28.28
C SER A 297 4.65 26.62 29.71
N PRO A 298 5.36 27.11 30.75
CA PRO A 298 5.12 26.69 32.14
C PRO A 298 3.83 27.22 32.79
N GLU A 299 3.17 28.24 32.22
CA GLU A 299 1.93 28.82 32.77
C GLU A 299 0.64 28.08 32.36
N GLY A 300 0.73 27.06 31.50
CA GLY A 300 -0.40 26.21 31.15
C GLY A 300 0.03 25.03 30.28
N ALA A 301 -0.47 23.83 30.61
CA ALA A 301 -0.30 22.67 29.73
C ALA A 301 -0.88 22.96 28.33
N PRO A 302 -0.22 22.53 27.24
CA PRO A 302 -0.72 22.80 25.90
C PRO A 302 -2.14 22.29 25.73
N SER A 303 -3.02 23.13 25.18
CA SER A 303 -4.34 22.67 24.74
C SER A 303 -4.14 21.58 23.68
N ALA A 304 -4.90 20.49 23.80
CA ALA A 304 -4.81 19.32 22.91
C ALA A 304 -5.30 19.58 21.47
N SER A 305 -5.31 20.84 21.04
CA SER A 305 -5.77 21.33 19.74
C SER A 305 -4.64 21.67 18.76
N ASP A 306 -3.40 21.80 19.24
CA ASP A 306 -2.30 22.45 18.50
C ASP A 306 -1.11 21.52 18.23
N LEU A 307 -1.22 20.21 18.53
CA LEU A 307 -0.14 19.24 18.38
C LEU A 307 -0.32 18.36 17.14
N PRO A 308 0.72 18.21 16.29
CA PRO A 308 0.60 17.44 15.05
C PRO A 308 0.65 15.92 15.29
N VAL A 309 0.12 15.17 14.32
CA VAL A 309 0.40 13.74 14.18
C VAL A 309 1.86 13.55 13.84
N VAL A 310 2.66 13.06 14.79
CA VAL A 310 4.13 12.95 14.66
C VAL A 310 4.58 11.64 14.03
N GLU A 311 4.09 10.50 14.50
CA GLU A 311 4.74 9.21 14.26
C GLU A 311 4.17 8.45 13.05
N ILE A 312 5.08 8.00 12.17
CA ILE A 312 4.79 7.03 11.10
C ILE A 312 5.15 5.61 11.56
N GLY A 313 6.21 5.47 12.36
CA GLY A 313 6.60 4.19 12.97
C GLY A 313 6.82 3.07 11.96
N LEU A 314 7.49 3.37 10.84
CA LEU A 314 7.81 2.43 9.77
C LEU A 314 9.34 2.29 9.68
N ASP A 315 9.91 1.25 10.29
CA ASP A 315 11.31 0.91 10.11
C ASP A 315 11.45 -0.01 8.89
N VAL A 316 12.06 0.50 7.83
CA VAL A 316 12.12 -0.14 6.50
C VAL A 316 13.44 0.17 5.80
N ASP A 317 13.82 -0.71 4.88
CA ASP A 317 14.91 -0.48 3.95
C ASP A 317 14.53 0.61 2.93
N PRO A 318 15.32 1.70 2.79
CA PRO A 318 15.11 2.71 1.76
C PRO A 318 15.00 2.16 0.34
N TRP A 319 15.65 1.04 0.03
CA TRP A 319 15.50 0.39 -1.28
C TRP A 319 14.07 -0.14 -1.52
N ALA A 320 13.45 -0.72 -0.49
CA ALA A 320 12.06 -1.20 -0.57
C ALA A 320 11.07 -0.03 -0.77
N VAL A 321 11.37 1.15 -0.22
CA VAL A 321 10.60 2.38 -0.45
C VAL A 321 10.83 2.93 -1.86
N LYS A 322 12.09 3.01 -2.33
CA LYS A 322 12.45 3.46 -3.69
C LYS A 322 11.88 2.59 -4.81
N THR A 323 11.59 1.33 -4.52
CA THR A 323 11.01 0.36 -5.48
C THR A 323 9.49 0.21 -5.36
N ALA A 324 8.85 0.88 -4.40
CA ALA A 324 7.40 0.92 -4.26
C ALA A 324 6.73 1.62 -5.46
N PRO A 325 5.46 1.30 -5.78
CA PRO A 325 4.70 2.00 -6.82
C PRO A 325 4.19 3.39 -6.40
N VAL A 326 4.39 3.79 -5.14
CA VAL A 326 3.90 5.03 -4.52
C VAL A 326 5.04 5.95 -4.09
N THR A 327 4.75 7.23 -3.88
CA THR A 327 5.70 8.18 -3.29
C THR A 327 5.91 7.93 -1.80
N VAL A 328 6.95 8.54 -1.22
CA VAL A 328 7.23 8.44 0.23
C VAL A 328 6.09 9.05 1.05
N GLN A 329 5.55 10.21 0.64
CA GLN A 329 4.41 10.85 1.29
C GLN A 329 3.14 9.98 1.22
N GLN A 330 2.89 9.35 0.07
CA GLN A 330 1.79 8.40 -0.12
C GLN A 330 1.96 7.17 0.79
N LEU A 331 3.16 6.62 0.89
CA LEU A 331 3.47 5.49 1.79
C LEU A 331 3.27 5.87 3.27
N MET A 332 3.69 7.08 3.67
CA MET A 332 3.41 7.62 5.01
C MET A 332 1.90 7.74 5.26
N PHE A 333 1.11 8.18 4.27
CA PHE A 333 -0.33 8.34 4.42
C PHE A 333 -1.04 6.98 4.57
N LEU A 334 -0.71 6.01 3.72
CA LEU A 334 -1.18 4.62 3.86
C LEU A 334 -0.85 4.07 5.26
N ARG A 335 0.37 4.34 5.78
CA ARG A 335 0.79 3.91 7.12
C ARG A 335 0.04 4.62 8.25
N LEU A 336 -0.26 5.92 8.13
CA LEU A 336 -1.11 6.61 9.12
C LEU A 336 -2.54 6.05 9.15
N ILE A 337 -3.09 5.63 8.00
CA ILE A 337 -4.40 4.96 7.95
C ILE A 337 -4.32 3.58 8.62
N GLU A 338 -3.22 2.84 8.47
CA GLU A 338 -2.97 1.61 9.23
C GLU A 338 -2.92 1.85 10.75
N ARG A 339 -2.21 2.90 11.19
CA ARG A 339 -2.10 3.28 12.62
C ARG A 339 -3.44 3.76 13.18
N ALA A 340 -4.21 4.56 12.43
CA ALA A 340 -5.56 4.96 12.79
C ALA A 340 -6.46 3.74 13.00
N ARG A 341 -6.45 2.76 12.07
CA ARG A 341 -7.20 1.50 12.21
C ARG A 341 -6.73 0.60 13.37
N ARG A 342 -5.54 0.85 13.92
CA ARG A 342 -4.98 0.14 15.10
C ARG A 342 -5.18 0.90 16.41
N ARG A 343 -5.75 2.12 16.39
CA ARG A 343 -5.81 3.03 17.54
C ARG A 343 -4.41 3.37 18.06
N ALA A 344 -3.46 3.52 17.14
CA ALA A 344 -2.04 3.76 17.38
C ALA A 344 -1.60 5.21 17.09
N ILE A 345 -2.55 6.15 17.14
CA ILE A 345 -2.27 7.59 17.07
C ILE A 345 -2.79 8.18 18.38
N ASP A 346 -2.01 9.07 19.01
CA ASP A 346 -2.43 9.73 20.23
C ASP A 346 -3.65 10.61 19.96
N THR A 347 -4.70 10.49 20.78
CA THR A 347 -5.97 11.22 20.61
C THR A 347 -5.84 12.73 20.82
N ARG A 348 -4.70 13.20 21.37
CA ARG A 348 -4.33 14.62 21.45
C ARG A 348 -3.67 15.15 20.17
N ALA A 349 -3.34 14.27 19.22
CA ALA A 349 -2.78 14.61 17.91
C ALA A 349 -3.81 14.44 16.77
N TRP A 350 -4.66 13.40 16.89
CA TRP A 350 -5.77 13.15 15.99
C TRP A 350 -6.78 12.19 16.63
N ASP A 351 -8.06 12.54 16.58
CA ASP A 351 -9.14 11.73 17.16
C ASP A 351 -10.19 11.36 16.10
N ILE A 352 -10.34 10.05 15.84
CA ILE A 352 -11.32 9.50 14.89
C ILE A 352 -12.77 9.88 15.23
N VAL A 353 -13.10 10.19 16.49
CA VAL A 353 -14.46 10.57 16.92
C VAL A 353 -14.79 11.99 16.46
N THR A 354 -13.86 12.94 16.58
CA THR A 354 -14.06 14.36 16.26
C THR A 354 -13.62 14.73 14.85
N GLU A 355 -12.64 14.02 14.28
CA GLU A 355 -11.97 14.38 13.04
C GLU A 355 -12.15 13.35 11.91
N THR A 356 -11.98 13.82 10.68
CA THR A 356 -11.84 12.98 9.48
C THR A 356 -10.38 12.54 9.31
N MET A 357 -10.05 11.70 8.34
CA MET A 357 -8.64 11.35 8.04
C MET A 357 -7.88 12.44 7.26
N ARG A 358 -8.50 13.61 7.01
CA ARG A 358 -7.84 14.73 6.34
C ARG A 358 -6.58 15.25 7.06
N PRO A 359 -6.53 15.42 8.40
CA PRO A 359 -5.32 15.83 9.11
C PRO A 359 -4.19 14.82 8.96
N LEU A 360 -4.51 13.51 8.86
CA LEU A 360 -3.52 12.46 8.58
C LEU A 360 -2.86 12.66 7.21
N ARG A 361 -3.65 13.00 6.18
CA ARG A 361 -3.13 13.34 4.85
C ARG A 361 -2.29 14.62 4.88
N ASP A 362 -2.85 15.67 5.49
CA ASP A 362 -2.21 16.99 5.51
C ASP A 362 -0.86 16.89 6.27
N ALA A 363 -0.77 16.09 7.34
CA ALA A 363 0.46 15.81 8.08
C ALA A 363 1.55 15.02 7.32
N THR A 364 1.25 14.38 6.18
CA THR A 364 2.29 13.77 5.32
C THR A 364 2.70 14.65 4.14
N GLY A 365 2.04 15.81 3.98
CA GLY A 365 2.15 16.64 2.78
C GLY A 365 1.46 16.06 1.55
N CYS A 366 0.62 15.03 1.70
CA CYS A 366 -0.19 14.51 0.60
C CYS A 366 -1.28 15.50 0.18
N THR A 367 -1.61 15.50 -1.11
CA THR A 367 -2.64 16.35 -1.70
C THR A 367 -3.91 15.54 -2.02
N ALA A 368 -4.96 16.24 -2.46
CA ALA A 368 -6.17 15.56 -2.96
C ALA A 368 -5.91 14.73 -4.24
N ALA A 369 -4.89 15.06 -5.03
CA ALA A 369 -4.50 14.26 -6.19
C ALA A 369 -3.80 12.96 -5.78
N ASP A 370 -3.06 12.96 -4.66
CA ASP A 370 -2.46 11.75 -4.09
C ASP A 370 -3.53 10.78 -3.55
N GLU A 371 -4.61 11.31 -2.94
CA GLU A 371 -5.76 10.50 -2.54
C GLU A 371 -6.38 9.79 -3.75
N THR A 372 -6.69 10.53 -4.82
CA THR A 372 -7.24 9.95 -6.06
C THR A 372 -6.28 8.94 -6.70
N ALA A 373 -4.97 9.22 -6.74
CA ALA A 373 -3.99 8.29 -7.30
C ALA A 373 -3.86 6.99 -6.49
N LEU A 374 -4.06 7.03 -5.17
CA LEU A 374 -4.09 5.84 -4.30
C LEU A 374 -5.39 5.03 -4.45
N GLU A 375 -6.52 5.70 -4.68
CA GLU A 375 -7.80 5.07 -5.02
C GLU A 375 -7.76 4.41 -6.40
N GLU A 376 -7.23 5.08 -7.42
CA GLU A 376 -7.05 4.55 -8.78
C GLU A 376 -6.08 3.36 -8.84
N GLN A 377 -5.08 3.33 -7.96
CA GLN A 377 -4.18 2.18 -7.77
C GLN A 377 -4.80 1.03 -6.95
N GLY A 378 -6.02 1.19 -6.43
CA GLY A 378 -6.68 0.19 -5.59
C GLY A 378 -6.04 -0.02 -4.22
N LEU A 379 -5.15 0.88 -3.76
CA LEU A 379 -4.44 0.79 -2.47
C LEU A 379 -5.26 1.36 -1.30
N LEU A 380 -6.25 2.20 -1.63
CA LEU A 380 -7.09 2.91 -0.69
C LEU A 380 -8.52 2.95 -1.20
N ALA A 381 -9.51 2.95 -0.31
CA ALA A 381 -10.90 3.20 -0.68
C ALA A 381 -11.64 4.05 0.36
N LEU A 382 -12.39 5.04 -0.14
CA LEU A 382 -13.25 5.91 0.65
C LEU A 382 -14.37 5.13 1.35
N GLN A 383 -14.63 5.43 2.62
CA GLN A 383 -15.76 4.89 3.38
C GLN A 383 -16.93 5.89 3.33
N SER A 384 -17.83 5.68 2.38
CA SER A 384 -19.00 6.55 2.12
C SER A 384 -20.02 6.61 3.27
N ASP A 385 -20.00 5.62 4.18
CA ASP A 385 -20.94 5.53 5.30
C ASP A 385 -20.73 6.61 6.37
N LEU A 386 -19.56 7.26 6.35
CA LEU A 386 -19.23 8.37 7.24
C LEU A 386 -19.25 9.71 6.51
N ARG A 387 -19.77 10.74 7.18
CA ARG A 387 -19.72 12.12 6.68
C ARG A 387 -18.31 12.67 6.74
N GLY A 388 -17.60 12.64 5.62
CA GLY A 388 -16.27 13.24 5.44
C GLY A 388 -15.30 12.31 4.72
N LYS A 389 -14.01 12.64 4.74
CA LYS A 389 -12.96 11.78 4.17
C LYS A 389 -12.47 10.79 5.22
N TYR A 390 -13.02 9.59 5.20
CA TYR A 390 -12.53 8.43 5.95
C TYR A 390 -12.15 7.35 4.95
N TYR A 391 -11.05 6.66 5.21
CA TYR A 391 -10.48 5.71 4.29
C TYR A 391 -10.25 4.37 4.98
N HIS A 392 -10.23 3.31 4.17
CA HIS A 392 -9.66 2.04 4.58
C HIS A 392 -8.58 1.62 3.58
N LEU A 393 -7.55 0.97 4.13
CA LEU A 393 -6.61 0.20 3.33
C LEU A 393 -7.35 -1.00 2.76
N THR A 394 -7.15 -1.21 1.46
CA THR A 394 -7.54 -2.44 0.77
C THR A 394 -6.54 -3.56 1.09
N ASP A 395 -6.81 -4.76 0.57
CA ASP A 395 -5.86 -5.87 0.64
C ASP A 395 -4.54 -5.54 -0.08
N ASP A 396 -4.60 -4.86 -1.24
CA ASP A 396 -3.41 -4.41 -1.98
C ASP A 396 -2.62 -3.33 -1.23
N GLY A 397 -3.29 -2.37 -0.59
CA GLY A 397 -2.64 -1.37 0.27
C GLY A 397 -1.97 -2.01 1.48
N THR A 398 -2.61 -3.03 2.06
CA THR A 398 -2.06 -3.82 3.17
C THR A 398 -0.88 -4.69 2.72
N ALA A 399 -0.98 -5.31 1.55
CA ALA A 399 0.08 -6.10 0.94
C ALA A 399 1.30 -5.24 0.59
N LEU A 400 1.10 -4.01 0.11
CA LEU A 400 2.17 -3.04 -0.14
C LEU A 400 2.90 -2.67 1.16
N LEU A 401 2.17 -2.30 2.22
CA LEU A 401 2.77 -2.01 3.53
C LEU A 401 3.51 -3.23 4.12
N ARG A 402 3.01 -4.44 3.88
CA ARG A 402 3.71 -5.69 4.25
C ARG A 402 4.97 -5.91 3.40
N LYS A 403 4.92 -5.63 2.09
CA LYS A 403 6.06 -5.77 1.17
C LYS A 403 7.21 -4.83 1.53
N VAL A 404 6.94 -3.55 1.79
CA VAL A 404 8.01 -2.61 2.19
C VAL A 404 8.65 -2.97 3.54
N ARG A 405 7.89 -3.62 4.43
CA ARG A 405 8.37 -4.21 5.71
C ARG A 405 9.02 -5.60 5.54
N ASN A 406 9.34 -6.04 4.33
CA ASN A 406 9.89 -7.37 4.04
C ASN A 406 9.11 -8.52 4.71
N GLY A 407 7.77 -8.45 4.65
CA GLY A 407 6.88 -9.44 5.25
C GLY A 407 6.54 -9.22 6.73
N ALA A 408 7.26 -8.36 7.45
CA ALA A 408 7.08 -8.15 8.88
C ALA A 408 5.71 -7.52 9.23
N PRO A 409 5.11 -7.90 10.38
CA PRO A 409 3.86 -7.33 10.84
C PRO A 409 4.02 -5.86 11.28
N PRO A 410 2.92 -5.10 11.39
CA PRO A 410 2.94 -3.78 12.02
C PRO A 410 3.44 -3.89 13.47
N PRO A 411 4.24 -2.92 13.96
CA PRO A 411 4.78 -2.95 15.32
C PRO A 411 3.69 -2.77 16.39
N GLU A 412 2.58 -2.10 16.08
CA GLU A 412 1.48 -1.92 17.01
C GLU A 412 0.49 -3.09 16.94
N SER A 413 0.08 -3.63 18.09
CA SER A 413 -0.95 -4.67 18.15
C SER A 413 -2.27 -4.18 17.57
N LYS A 414 -3.02 -5.08 16.91
CA LYS A 414 -4.38 -4.77 16.46
C LYS A 414 -5.34 -4.94 17.63
N ARG A 415 -6.18 -3.93 17.86
CA ARG A 415 -7.37 -4.00 18.73
C ARG A 415 -8.61 -4.15 17.85
N GLY A 416 -9.56 -5.00 18.25
CA GLY A 416 -10.71 -5.37 17.40
C GLY A 416 -10.32 -6.23 16.21
N ASP A 417 -11.28 -6.46 15.29
CA ASP A 417 -11.09 -7.41 14.19
C ASP A 417 -10.13 -6.94 13.09
N PRO A 418 -9.44 -7.86 12.38
CA PRO A 418 -8.56 -7.51 11.26
C PRO A 418 -9.25 -6.63 10.19
N ASN A 419 -10.53 -6.93 9.91
CA ASN A 419 -11.34 -6.28 8.88
C ASN A 419 -12.31 -5.23 9.46
N GLU A 420 -11.96 -4.64 10.60
CA GLU A 420 -12.72 -3.54 11.20
C GLU A 420 -12.64 -2.27 10.34
N SER A 421 -13.79 -1.63 10.10
CA SER A 421 -13.94 -0.39 9.33
C SER A 421 -13.73 0.86 10.20
N ALA A 422 -13.40 2.01 9.60
CA ALA A 422 -13.29 3.26 10.33
C ALA A 422 -14.65 3.72 10.89
N ALA A 423 -15.77 3.39 10.23
CA ALA A 423 -17.12 3.58 10.75
C ALA A 423 -17.35 2.89 12.10
N HIS A 424 -16.96 1.62 12.19
CA HIS A 424 -17.07 0.80 13.40
C HIS A 424 -16.17 1.32 14.52
N ILE A 425 -14.89 1.57 14.23
CA ILE A 425 -13.93 2.16 15.18
C ILE A 425 -14.47 3.48 15.74
N LYS A 426 -14.98 4.36 14.86
CA LYS A 426 -15.54 5.66 15.24
C LYS A 426 -16.73 5.52 16.17
N GLY A 427 -17.62 4.57 15.92
CA GLY A 427 -18.77 4.33 16.80
C GLY A 427 -18.37 3.73 18.14
N VAL A 428 -17.51 2.71 18.16
CA VAL A 428 -16.98 2.12 19.41
C VAL A 428 -16.32 3.19 20.28
N GLU A 429 -15.44 4.03 19.73
CA GLU A 429 -14.79 5.09 20.52
C GLU A 429 -15.74 6.22 20.94
N ALA A 430 -16.76 6.56 20.13
CA ALA A 430 -17.77 7.55 20.50
C ALA A 430 -18.65 7.06 21.66
N VAL A 431 -19.07 5.78 21.62
CA VAL A 431 -19.85 5.12 22.66
C VAL A 431 -19.04 5.02 23.95
N VAL A 432 -17.79 4.55 23.88
CA VAL A 432 -16.93 4.46 25.07
C VAL A 432 -16.72 5.83 25.69
N ARG A 433 -16.44 6.87 24.90
CA ARG A 433 -16.30 8.24 25.43
C ARG A 433 -17.57 8.69 26.15
N ALA A 434 -18.75 8.47 25.55
CA ALA A 434 -20.02 8.85 26.16
C ALA A 434 -20.30 8.13 27.48
N LEU A 435 -20.10 6.81 27.53
CA LEU A 435 -20.26 6.00 28.74
C LEU A 435 -19.21 6.35 29.80
N GLN A 436 -17.97 6.64 29.41
CA GLN A 436 -16.93 7.11 30.33
C GLN A 436 -17.23 8.51 30.87
N THR A 437 -17.79 9.43 30.07
CA THR A 437 -18.27 10.73 30.58
C THR A 437 -19.38 10.55 31.60
N LEU A 438 -20.31 9.61 31.37
CA LEU A 438 -21.39 9.29 32.31
C LEU A 438 -20.86 8.64 33.60
N ALA A 439 -19.94 7.66 33.51
CA ALA A 439 -19.31 7.01 34.66
C ALA A 439 -18.47 7.96 35.55
N ASN A 440 -17.89 9.01 34.94
CA ASN A 440 -17.15 10.06 35.65
C ASN A 440 -18.05 11.21 36.15
N ALA A 441 -19.37 11.15 35.95
CA ALA A 441 -20.31 12.09 36.56
C ALA A 441 -20.43 11.86 38.08
N ASP A 442 -21.29 12.61 38.75
CA ASP A 442 -21.55 12.44 40.18
C ASP A 442 -22.02 10.99 40.47
N ARG A 443 -21.43 10.32 41.46
CA ARG A 443 -21.83 8.95 41.87
C ARG A 443 -23.27 8.86 42.39
N SER A 444 -23.91 9.99 42.70
CA SER A 444 -25.35 10.07 43.02
C SER A 444 -26.26 10.19 41.78
N SER A 445 -25.68 10.36 40.59
CA SER A 445 -26.39 10.25 39.31
C SER A 445 -26.48 8.79 38.84
N VAL A 446 -27.27 8.55 37.80
CA VAL A 446 -27.42 7.24 37.14
C VAL A 446 -26.08 6.70 36.62
N GLY A 447 -25.13 7.58 36.30
CA GLY A 447 -23.76 7.18 35.93
C GLY A 447 -22.96 6.52 37.05
N GLY A 448 -23.37 6.69 38.31
CA GLY A 448 -22.76 6.00 39.46
C GLY A 448 -22.95 4.47 39.46
N ALA A 449 -23.84 3.94 38.60
CA ALA A 449 -23.98 2.51 38.36
C ALA A 449 -22.89 1.93 37.41
N ILE A 450 -22.08 2.77 36.76
CA ILE A 450 -21.03 2.32 35.84
C ILE A 450 -19.66 2.48 36.53
N ALA A 451 -19.00 1.37 36.82
CA ALA A 451 -17.63 1.34 37.35
C ALA A 451 -16.58 1.25 36.24
N GLN A 452 -16.87 0.50 35.16
CA GLN A 452 -15.92 0.19 34.09
C GLN A 452 -16.59 0.20 32.72
N VAL A 453 -15.84 0.55 31.67
CA VAL A 453 -16.31 0.51 30.27
C VAL A 453 -15.29 -0.24 29.42
N GLU A 454 -15.71 -1.35 28.84
CA GLU A 454 -14.89 -2.25 28.03
C GLU A 454 -15.26 -2.21 26.54
N ARG A 455 -14.29 -2.57 25.70
CA ARG A 455 -14.46 -2.73 24.24
C ARG A 455 -14.26 -4.20 23.90
N TYR A 456 -15.03 -4.74 22.97
CA TYR A 456 -14.90 -6.11 22.49
C TYR A 456 -15.00 -7.15 23.62
N TRP A 457 -15.90 -6.90 24.55
CA TRP A 457 -16.08 -7.74 25.72
C TRP A 457 -16.72 -9.07 25.31
N SER A 458 -16.15 -10.18 25.77
CA SER A 458 -16.67 -11.52 25.48
C SER A 458 -17.39 -12.03 26.73
N PRO A 459 -18.71 -12.30 26.69
CA PRO A 459 -19.38 -12.95 27.81
C PRO A 459 -18.73 -14.32 28.10
N PRO A 460 -18.53 -14.72 29.37
CA PRO A 460 -17.78 -15.93 29.72
C PRO A 460 -18.27 -17.22 29.03
N ASP A 461 -19.58 -17.33 28.79
CA ASP A 461 -20.24 -18.51 28.23
C ASP A 461 -20.73 -18.32 26.77
N ALA A 462 -20.43 -17.19 26.12
CA ALA A 462 -20.87 -16.90 24.75
C ALA A 462 -19.74 -17.07 23.71
N GLN A 463 -20.11 -17.40 22.47
CA GLN A 463 -19.19 -17.38 21.31
C GLN A 463 -19.22 -16.05 20.54
N THR A 464 -20.08 -15.13 20.96
CA THR A 464 -20.22 -13.76 20.44
C THR A 464 -19.40 -12.80 21.32
N ARG A 465 -19.15 -11.60 20.79
CA ARG A 465 -18.28 -10.61 21.44
C ARG A 465 -18.87 -9.23 21.25
N LEU A 466 -19.34 -8.65 22.33
CA LEU A 466 -20.06 -7.39 22.33
C LEU A 466 -19.12 -6.20 22.10
N ASP A 467 -19.55 -5.24 21.30
CA ASP A 467 -18.69 -4.13 20.86
C ASP A 467 -18.26 -3.21 22.00
N VAL A 468 -19.21 -2.77 22.84
CA VAL A 468 -18.96 -2.00 24.05
C VAL A 468 -19.88 -2.45 25.18
N VAL A 469 -19.32 -2.59 26.38
CA VAL A 469 -20.10 -2.91 27.59
C VAL A 469 -19.71 -1.97 28.74
N ALA A 470 -20.70 -1.42 29.43
CA ALA A 470 -20.55 -0.76 30.71
C ALA A 470 -20.85 -1.77 31.83
N LEU A 471 -19.94 -1.90 32.79
CA LEU A 471 -20.02 -2.82 33.92
C LEU A 471 -20.19 -2.05 35.24
N ASP A 472 -20.91 -2.63 36.20
CA ASP A 472 -21.03 -2.12 37.57
C ASP A 472 -19.82 -2.47 38.46
N ASP A 473 -19.86 -2.08 39.74
CA ASP A 473 -18.81 -2.35 40.75
C ASP A 473 -18.61 -3.87 41.00
N ASP A 474 -19.59 -4.74 40.66
CA ASP A 474 -19.51 -6.20 40.77
C ASP A 474 -19.02 -6.88 39.46
N GLY A 475 -18.90 -6.11 38.37
CA GLY A 475 -18.50 -6.58 37.04
C GLY A 475 -19.64 -7.11 36.17
N SER A 476 -20.90 -6.78 36.50
CA SER A 476 -22.10 -7.18 35.75
C SER A 476 -22.43 -6.16 34.65
N PRO A 477 -22.88 -6.59 33.45
CA PRO A 477 -23.32 -5.67 32.40
C PRO A 477 -24.53 -4.81 32.77
N VAL A 478 -24.36 -3.49 32.74
CA VAL A 478 -25.43 -2.49 32.93
C VAL A 478 -25.90 -1.95 31.58
N VAL A 479 -24.96 -1.67 30.66
CA VAL A 479 -25.26 -1.26 29.28
C VAL A 479 -24.46 -2.12 28.32
N THR A 480 -25.13 -2.70 27.32
CA THR A 480 -24.48 -3.29 26.15
C THR A 480 -24.74 -2.42 24.93
N VAL A 481 -23.76 -2.32 24.02
CA VAL A 481 -23.87 -1.51 22.81
C VAL A 481 -23.23 -2.21 21.62
N GLU A 482 -24.00 -2.36 20.55
CA GLU A 482 -23.51 -2.84 19.24
C GLU A 482 -23.39 -1.70 18.22
N VAL A 483 -22.29 -1.67 17.47
CA VAL A 483 -22.00 -0.62 16.48
C VAL A 483 -22.17 -1.14 15.06
N GLU A 484 -23.42 -1.40 14.71
CA GLU A 484 -23.78 -2.02 13.43
C GLU A 484 -23.34 -1.17 12.22
N ARG A 485 -22.89 -1.87 11.18
CA ARG A 485 -22.34 -1.29 9.94
C ARG A 485 -23.02 -1.91 8.71
N PRO A 486 -23.09 -1.24 7.55
CA PRO A 486 -23.70 -1.84 6.37
C PRO A 486 -22.93 -3.09 5.90
N THR A 487 -23.42 -4.28 6.23
CA THR A 487 -22.87 -5.56 5.79
C THR A 487 -23.88 -6.37 4.98
N HIS A 488 -23.37 -7.41 4.33
CA HIS A 488 -24.20 -8.41 3.64
C HIS A 488 -24.83 -9.44 4.60
N ASP A 489 -24.45 -9.44 5.88
CA ASP A 489 -24.78 -10.47 6.87
C ASP A 489 -25.85 -10.02 7.90
N ILE A 490 -26.54 -8.91 7.63
CA ILE A 490 -27.56 -8.34 8.54
C ILE A 490 -28.68 -9.35 8.86
N GLN A 491 -28.95 -10.35 8.01
CA GLN A 491 -29.97 -11.37 8.29
C GLN A 491 -29.55 -12.43 9.32
N SER A 492 -28.25 -12.62 9.57
CA SER A 492 -27.72 -13.63 10.51
C SER A 492 -27.00 -13.00 11.70
N GLY A 493 -26.17 -11.98 11.45
CA GLY A 493 -25.42 -11.26 12.48
C GLY A 493 -26.34 -10.54 13.48
N VAL A 494 -27.19 -9.63 12.99
CA VAL A 494 -28.07 -8.81 13.86
C VAL A 494 -28.94 -9.67 14.81
N PRO A 495 -29.56 -10.79 14.39
CA PRO A 495 -30.19 -11.73 15.32
C PRO A 495 -29.27 -12.35 16.38
N ALA A 496 -28.04 -12.72 16.00
CA ALA A 496 -27.07 -13.34 16.92
C ALA A 496 -26.50 -12.33 17.93
N ASP A 497 -26.25 -11.09 17.50
CA ASP A 497 -25.75 -10.03 18.36
C ASP A 497 -26.85 -9.49 19.29
N TYR A 498 -28.12 -9.48 18.85
CA TYR A 498 -29.28 -9.31 19.74
C TYR A 498 -29.31 -10.40 20.82
N ASP A 499 -29.21 -11.68 20.43
CA ASP A 499 -29.31 -12.80 21.37
C ASP A 499 -28.13 -12.76 22.37
N ALA A 500 -26.95 -12.30 21.93
CA ALA A 500 -25.77 -12.09 22.75
C ALA A 500 -25.96 -10.98 23.80
N MET A 501 -26.54 -9.83 23.43
CA MET A 501 -26.88 -8.77 24.38
C MET A 501 -27.96 -9.22 25.36
N ALA A 502 -29.01 -9.88 24.86
CA ALA A 502 -30.10 -10.39 25.69
C ALA A 502 -29.63 -11.42 26.74
N ALA A 503 -28.67 -12.27 26.38
CA ALA A 503 -28.15 -13.34 27.24
C ALA A 503 -27.37 -12.84 28.47
N VAL A 504 -26.98 -11.56 28.53
CA VAL A 504 -26.27 -10.98 29.67
C VAL A 504 -27.14 -10.02 30.51
N GLU A 505 -28.46 -10.04 30.26
CA GLU A 505 -29.50 -9.34 31.04
C GLU A 505 -29.17 -7.88 31.44
N PRO A 506 -28.71 -7.02 30.48
CA PRO A 506 -28.33 -5.66 30.80
C PRO A 506 -29.55 -4.78 31.08
N ALA A 507 -29.37 -3.73 31.89
CA ALA A 507 -30.40 -2.70 32.06
C ALA A 507 -30.68 -1.94 30.74
N ALA A 508 -29.72 -1.86 29.82
CA ALA A 508 -29.93 -1.28 28.50
C ALA A 508 -29.14 -1.99 27.39
N ALA A 509 -29.78 -2.22 26.24
CA ALA A 509 -29.17 -2.79 25.04
C ALA A 509 -29.35 -1.82 23.85
N VAL A 510 -28.27 -1.13 23.45
CA VAL A 510 -28.33 0.00 22.50
C VAL A 510 -27.65 -0.35 21.19
N TRP A 511 -28.32 -0.10 20.06
CA TRP A 511 -27.74 -0.24 18.73
C TRP A 511 -27.34 1.14 18.19
N VAL A 512 -26.09 1.27 17.73
CA VAL A 512 -25.55 2.50 17.14
C VAL A 512 -25.26 2.29 15.66
N VAL A 513 -26.00 3.00 14.80
CA VAL A 513 -25.93 2.88 13.34
C VAL A 513 -25.33 4.10 12.66
N THR A 514 -24.65 3.90 11.53
CA THR A 514 -24.08 5.01 10.73
C THR A 514 -25.15 5.96 10.17
N ASN A 515 -26.32 5.44 9.80
CA ASN A 515 -27.42 6.20 9.22
C ASN A 515 -28.80 5.58 9.56
N ARG A 516 -29.89 6.28 9.23
CA ARG A 516 -31.26 5.82 9.53
C ARG A 516 -31.67 4.58 8.77
N GLU A 517 -31.28 4.47 7.50
CA GLU A 517 -31.65 3.34 6.63
C GLU A 517 -31.15 2.01 7.22
N LEU A 518 -29.91 1.96 7.71
CA LEU A 518 -29.38 0.82 8.44
C LEU A 518 -30.18 0.51 9.72
N GLY A 519 -30.53 1.54 10.51
CA GLY A 519 -31.36 1.37 11.70
C GLY A 519 -32.75 0.79 11.41
N HIS A 520 -33.37 1.19 10.30
CA HIS A 520 -34.66 0.60 9.87
C HIS A 520 -34.51 -0.85 9.38
N ARG A 521 -33.41 -1.20 8.70
CA ARG A 521 -33.11 -2.61 8.35
C ARG A 521 -32.92 -3.50 9.58
N ILE A 522 -32.34 -2.98 10.66
CA ILE A 522 -32.25 -3.68 11.96
C ILE A 522 -33.65 -3.91 12.53
N VAL A 523 -34.52 -2.89 12.53
CA VAL A 523 -35.93 -3.04 12.98
C VAL A 523 -36.65 -4.08 12.13
N GLU A 524 -36.60 -4.01 10.80
CA GLU A 524 -37.23 -4.98 9.90
C GLU A 524 -36.78 -6.43 10.21
N THR A 525 -35.48 -6.62 10.41
CA THR A 525 -34.88 -7.91 10.72
C THR A 525 -35.33 -8.43 12.08
N LEU A 526 -35.22 -7.60 13.13
CA LEU A 526 -35.58 -7.98 14.50
C LEU A 526 -37.10 -8.00 14.76
N SER A 527 -37.94 -7.37 13.94
CA SER A 527 -39.40 -7.50 13.98
C SER A 527 -39.90 -8.82 13.37
N GLY A 528 -39.04 -9.59 12.67
CA GLY A 528 -39.45 -10.82 11.99
C GLY A 528 -40.18 -10.59 10.67
N ALA A 529 -39.90 -9.49 9.96
CA ALA A 529 -40.44 -9.25 8.61
C ALA A 529 -39.82 -10.16 7.51
N GLY A 530 -38.94 -11.09 7.91
CA GLY A 530 -38.33 -12.13 7.07
C GLY A 530 -38.53 -13.54 7.64
N GLU A 531 -37.66 -14.50 7.29
CA GLU A 531 -37.75 -15.88 7.79
C GLU A 531 -37.22 -16.02 9.23
N GLY A 532 -38.01 -15.60 10.23
CA GLY A 532 -37.63 -15.74 11.64
C GLY A 532 -38.71 -15.32 12.64
N ALA A 533 -38.53 -15.72 13.91
CA ALA A 533 -39.37 -15.21 15.00
C ALA A 533 -38.94 -13.78 15.38
N GLY A 534 -39.92 -12.88 15.52
CA GLY A 534 -39.70 -11.50 15.95
C GLY A 534 -39.19 -11.40 17.38
N ARG A 535 -38.22 -10.50 17.59
CA ARG A 535 -37.52 -10.20 18.85
C ARG A 535 -37.97 -8.89 19.50
N LEU A 536 -38.43 -7.90 18.71
CA LEU A 536 -38.83 -6.57 19.22
C LEU A 536 -40.27 -6.49 19.75
N GLY A 537 -41.09 -7.54 19.61
CA GLY A 537 -42.52 -7.48 19.94
C GLY A 537 -43.37 -6.53 19.07
N LEU A 538 -42.75 -5.88 18.08
CA LEU A 538 -43.42 -5.00 17.11
C LEU A 538 -44.15 -5.79 16.03
N ASP A 539 -45.35 -5.34 15.67
CA ASP A 539 -46.05 -5.78 14.46
C ASP A 539 -45.29 -5.31 13.21
N VAL A 540 -45.32 -6.11 12.13
CA VAL A 540 -44.67 -5.78 10.86
C VAL A 540 -45.31 -4.51 10.25
N ASP A 541 -46.62 -4.33 10.43
CA ASP A 541 -47.34 -3.12 9.99
C ASP A 541 -46.97 -1.86 10.81
N ALA A 542 -46.28 -2.00 11.95
CA ALA A 542 -45.77 -0.88 12.75
C ALA A 542 -44.38 -0.41 12.30
N VAL A 543 -43.71 -1.13 11.40
CA VAL A 543 -42.42 -0.73 10.82
C VAL A 543 -42.60 0.56 10.04
N ARG A 544 -41.82 1.58 10.40
CA ARG A 544 -41.90 2.93 9.84
C ARG A 544 -40.98 3.06 8.63
N ALA A 545 -41.37 3.90 7.67
CA ALA A 545 -40.55 4.20 6.49
C ALA A 545 -39.14 4.70 6.89
N ALA A 546 -38.11 4.28 6.13
CA ALA A 546 -36.68 4.49 6.41
C ALA A 546 -36.19 5.95 6.62
N THR A 547 -37.01 6.93 6.25
CA THR A 547 -36.75 8.37 6.48
C THR A 547 -37.17 8.84 7.87
N SER A 548 -37.92 8.02 8.62
CA SER A 548 -38.44 8.35 9.94
C SER A 548 -37.33 8.45 10.99
N PRO A 549 -37.45 9.34 11.99
CA PRO A 549 -36.57 9.29 13.16
C PRO A 549 -36.69 7.96 13.92
N LEU A 550 -35.55 7.35 14.27
CA LEU A 550 -35.46 6.06 14.96
C LEU A 550 -35.90 6.12 16.44
N ASP A 551 -35.90 7.32 17.03
CA ASP A 551 -36.42 7.61 18.37
C ASP A 551 -37.95 7.60 18.46
N ARG A 552 -38.65 7.33 17.35
CA ARG A 552 -40.11 7.07 17.31
C ARG A 552 -40.47 5.59 17.48
N TYR A 553 -39.50 4.71 17.66
CA TYR A 553 -39.77 3.36 18.16
C TYR A 553 -39.62 3.39 19.67
N GLU A 554 -40.69 3.02 20.36
CA GLU A 554 -40.67 2.63 21.77
C GLU A 554 -40.24 1.16 21.76
N LEU A 555 -38.98 0.91 22.13
CA LEU A 555 -38.36 -0.41 22.14
C LEU A 555 -38.03 -0.75 23.58
N ASP A 556 -38.52 -1.89 24.03
CA ASP A 556 -38.23 -2.48 25.34
C ASP A 556 -38.14 -4.00 25.11
N ALA A 557 -36.97 -4.43 24.64
CA ALA A 557 -36.68 -5.82 24.33
C ALA A 557 -35.28 -6.16 24.87
N PRO A 558 -35.04 -7.37 25.43
CA PRO A 558 -33.79 -7.70 26.13
C PRO A 558 -32.49 -7.42 25.37
N GLY A 559 -32.48 -7.57 24.04
CA GLY A 559 -31.33 -7.25 23.19
C GLY A 559 -31.47 -5.94 22.39
N CYS A 560 -32.49 -5.12 22.67
CA CYS A 560 -32.74 -3.85 21.98
C CYS A 560 -33.72 -2.93 22.76
N SER A 561 -33.22 -2.03 23.59
CA SER A 561 -33.99 -0.93 24.20
C SER A 561 -33.86 0.40 23.43
N ALA A 562 -32.85 0.55 22.56
CA ALA A 562 -32.76 1.71 21.68
C ALA A 562 -31.98 1.43 20.38
N ILE A 563 -32.40 2.06 19.28
CA ILE A 563 -31.60 2.16 18.04
C ILE A 563 -31.37 3.64 17.75
N ARG A 564 -30.11 4.04 17.55
CA ARG A 564 -29.69 5.45 17.48
C ARG A 564 -28.63 5.66 16.40
N THR A 565 -28.64 6.82 15.77
CA THR A 565 -27.58 7.17 14.81
C THR A 565 -26.29 7.56 15.53
N LEU A 566 -25.13 7.32 14.93
CA LEU A 566 -23.81 7.72 15.46
C LEU A 566 -23.75 9.20 15.84
N SER A 567 -24.43 10.08 15.10
CA SER A 567 -24.50 11.52 15.39
C SER A 567 -25.33 11.90 16.64
N SER A 568 -25.99 10.94 17.28
CA SER A 568 -26.77 11.13 18.52
C SER A 568 -26.16 10.46 19.74
N VAL A 569 -24.95 9.88 19.62
CA VAL A 569 -24.22 9.29 20.73
C VAL A 569 -23.67 10.40 21.63
N SER A 570 -24.12 10.43 22.89
CA SER A 570 -23.69 11.37 23.93
C SER A 570 -23.95 10.77 25.32
N ALA A 571 -23.44 11.39 26.39
CA ALA A 571 -23.70 10.90 27.75
C ALA A 571 -25.20 10.96 28.10
N GLU A 572 -25.87 12.02 27.66
CA GLU A 572 -27.31 12.26 27.85
C GLU A 572 -28.19 11.29 27.04
N LEU A 573 -27.64 10.59 26.04
CA LEU A 573 -28.33 9.45 25.43
C LEU A 573 -28.40 8.28 26.43
N PHE A 574 -27.26 7.86 26.97
CA PHE A 574 -27.19 6.69 27.86
C PHE A 574 -27.85 6.95 29.21
N GLU A 575 -27.73 8.16 29.76
CA GLU A 575 -28.49 8.58 30.94
C GLU A 575 -30.01 8.40 30.71
N ARG A 576 -30.54 8.88 29.59
CA ARG A 576 -31.99 8.75 29.30
C ARG A 576 -32.45 7.30 29.16
N VAL A 577 -31.66 6.44 28.50
CA VAL A 577 -32.03 5.03 28.35
C VAL A 577 -32.04 4.35 29.71
N LEU A 578 -31.01 4.56 30.55
CA LEU A 578 -30.95 4.01 31.91
C LEU A 578 -32.02 4.56 32.87
N THR A 579 -32.58 5.75 32.62
CA THR A 579 -33.72 6.28 33.39
C THR A 579 -35.09 5.83 32.90
N ALA A 580 -35.20 5.30 31.68
CA ALA A 580 -36.49 4.97 31.07
C ALA A 580 -37.21 3.84 31.83
N ASP A 581 -36.44 2.93 32.43
CA ASP A 581 -36.95 1.75 33.16
C ASP A 581 -37.23 2.04 34.65
N GLY A 582 -37.22 3.31 35.05
CA GLY A 582 -37.42 3.77 36.43
C GLY A 582 -38.83 4.30 36.76
N GLY A 583 -39.85 4.00 35.94
CA GLY A 583 -41.22 4.58 36.01
C GLY A 583 -42.31 3.63 36.45
#